data_AF-A0A352S4Z1-F1
#
_entry.id   AF-A0A352S4Z1-F1
#
_cell.length_a   1.000
_cell.length_b   1.000
_cell.length_c   1.000
_cell.angle_alpha   90.00
_cell.angle_beta   90.00
_cell.angle_gamma   90.00
#
_symmetry.space_group_name_H-M   'P 1'
#
loop_
_entity.id
_entity.type
_entity.pdbx_description
1 polymer ?
#
loop_
_entity_poly.entity_id
_entity_poly.type
_entity_poly.pdbx_seq_one_letter_code
_entity_poly.pdbx_strand_id
1 'polypeptide(L)'
;MTHPIAPMVIRGNVITDNLIEVGGRGGDLTFLTPDAHAYLDQLPLGNPARLADLYELTFGDILDYAEALGERLDFATNQYLQEACALSYHTSPVTPTMIKGTYMGLRNMLSRAAITEAVESTVGIKYLEGWVKQKLIDGTDLEVRCFGARTLHIVAG
;
A
#
# COMPACT_ATOMS: atom_id res chain seq x y z
N MET A 1 23.58 -20.78 0.41
CA MET A 1 22.41 -20.11 1.00
C MET A 1 21.43 -19.85 -0.13
N THR A 2 20.14 -20.09 0.06
CA THR A 2 19.11 -19.72 -0.92
C THR A 2 18.97 -18.20 -0.92
N HIS A 3 19.13 -17.55 -2.07
CA HIS A 3 18.89 -16.12 -2.20
C HIS A 3 17.41 -15.81 -1.92
N PRO A 4 17.09 -14.82 -1.08
CA PRO A 4 15.71 -14.39 -0.89
C PRO A 4 15.11 -13.96 -2.22
N ILE A 5 13.82 -14.24 -2.44
CA ILE A 5 13.08 -13.77 -3.61
C ILE A 5 12.18 -12.63 -3.15
N ALA A 6 12.35 -11.44 -3.73
CA ALA A 6 11.41 -10.34 -3.64
C ALA A 6 10.42 -10.46 -4.80
N PRO A 7 9.18 -10.95 -4.56
CA PRO A 7 8.22 -11.18 -5.64
C PRO A 7 7.70 -9.86 -6.21
N MET A 8 7.32 -9.90 -7.48
CA MET A 8 6.54 -8.84 -8.10
C MET A 8 5.05 -9.18 -7.99
N VAL A 9 4.22 -8.21 -7.63
CA VAL A 9 2.76 -8.38 -7.56
C VAL A 9 2.08 -7.43 -8.53
N ILE A 10 1.45 -7.97 -9.58
CA ILE A 10 0.71 -7.17 -10.58
C ILE A 10 -0.76 -7.59 -10.53
N ARG A 11 -1.64 -6.67 -10.11
CA ARG A 11 -3.11 -6.88 -10.08
C ARG A 11 -3.52 -8.20 -9.40
N GLY A 12 -2.88 -8.55 -8.28
CA GLY A 12 -3.15 -9.77 -7.51
C GLY A 12 -2.36 -11.01 -7.95
N ASN A 13 -1.63 -10.95 -9.06
CA ASN A 13 -0.77 -12.05 -9.51
C ASN A 13 0.61 -11.93 -8.89
N VAL A 14 1.04 -12.97 -8.17
CA VAL A 14 2.39 -13.07 -7.59
C VAL A 14 3.31 -13.73 -8.60
N ILE A 15 4.39 -13.03 -8.95
CA ILE A 15 5.36 -13.42 -9.98
C ILE A 15 6.70 -13.72 -9.29
N THR A 16 7.23 -14.92 -9.53
CA THR A 16 8.47 -15.45 -8.92
C THR A 16 9.40 -16.12 -9.93
N ASP A 17 9.18 -15.90 -11.23
CA ASP A 17 10.03 -16.36 -12.33
C ASP A 17 10.77 -15.17 -13.00
N ASN A 18 11.52 -15.43 -14.07
CA ASN A 18 12.31 -14.43 -14.81
C ASN A 18 13.23 -13.60 -13.89
N LEU A 19 13.91 -14.29 -12.97
CA LEU A 19 14.62 -13.67 -11.88
C LEU A 19 15.98 -13.10 -12.30
N ILE A 20 16.27 -11.89 -11.86
CA ILE A 20 17.59 -11.26 -11.89
C ILE A 20 18.09 -11.06 -10.46
N GLU A 21 19.41 -11.08 -10.30
CA GLU A 21 20.05 -10.77 -9.02
C GLU A 21 20.25 -9.27 -8.87
N VAL A 22 19.89 -8.73 -7.70
CA VAL A 22 19.99 -7.31 -7.36
C VAL A 22 20.63 -7.17 -5.97
N GLY A 23 21.45 -6.13 -5.81
CA GLY A 23 22.07 -5.79 -4.53
C GLY A 23 21.11 -5.03 -3.61
N GLY A 24 21.08 -5.41 -2.34
CA GLY A 24 20.43 -4.65 -1.28
C GLY A 24 21.23 -3.39 -0.91
N ARG A 25 20.56 -2.47 -0.20
CA ARG A 25 21.20 -1.26 0.32
C ARG A 25 22.35 -1.64 1.27
N GLY A 26 23.55 -1.14 0.99
CA GLY A 26 24.75 -1.44 1.79
C GLY A 26 25.63 -2.57 1.23
N GLY A 27 25.17 -3.33 0.22
CA GLY A 27 25.98 -4.35 -0.47
C GLY A 27 26.11 -5.70 0.23
N ASP A 28 25.64 -5.82 1.47
CA ASP A 28 25.78 -7.02 2.31
C ASP A 28 24.71 -8.09 2.06
N LEU A 29 23.68 -7.78 1.28
CA LEU A 29 22.61 -8.70 0.91
C LEU A 29 22.40 -8.66 -0.61
N THR A 30 22.32 -9.81 -1.26
CA THR A 30 21.79 -9.95 -2.61
C THR A 30 20.47 -10.70 -2.56
N PHE A 31 19.56 -10.36 -3.47
CA PHE A 31 18.26 -11.02 -3.59
C PHE A 31 17.88 -11.17 -5.06
N LEU A 32 16.94 -12.08 -5.32
CA LEU A 32 16.38 -12.32 -6.64
C LEU A 32 15.04 -11.59 -6.76
N THR A 33 14.77 -11.02 -7.92
CA THR A 33 13.47 -10.39 -8.21
C THR A 33 13.14 -10.55 -9.70
N PRO A 34 11.86 -10.63 -10.10
CA PRO A 34 11.50 -10.68 -11.51
C PRO A 34 12.03 -9.45 -12.27
N ASP A 35 12.61 -9.66 -13.45
CA ASP A 35 13.07 -8.59 -14.32
C ASP A 35 11.90 -7.72 -14.80
N ALA A 36 11.80 -6.49 -14.31
CA ALA A 36 10.74 -5.56 -14.67
C ALA A 36 10.66 -5.28 -16.18
N HIS A 37 11.76 -5.43 -16.94
CA HIS A 37 11.74 -5.27 -18.39
C HIS A 37 10.81 -6.28 -19.09
N ALA A 38 10.68 -7.49 -18.53
CA ALA A 38 9.80 -8.52 -19.05
C ALA A 38 8.30 -8.24 -18.79
N TYR A 39 7.98 -7.24 -17.95
CA TYR A 39 6.63 -6.94 -17.49
C TYR A 39 6.21 -5.48 -17.72
N LEU A 40 6.97 -4.69 -18.50
CA LEU A 40 6.73 -3.26 -18.72
C LEU A 40 5.35 -2.94 -19.30
N ASP A 41 4.80 -3.84 -20.11
CA ASP A 41 3.47 -3.71 -20.72
C ASP A 41 2.32 -3.97 -19.72
N GLN A 42 2.63 -4.60 -18.58
CA GLN A 42 1.65 -4.97 -17.55
C GLN A 42 1.64 -4.03 -16.35
N LEU A 43 2.76 -3.35 -16.07
CA LEU A 43 2.94 -2.45 -14.94
C LEU A 43 2.02 -1.22 -15.02
N PRO A 44 1.99 -0.43 -16.11
CA PRO A 44 1.00 0.61 -16.28
C PRO A 44 -0.37 0.02 -16.62
N LEU A 45 -1.42 0.67 -16.15
CA LEU A 45 -2.75 0.37 -16.63
C LEU A 45 -2.99 1.09 -17.96
N GLY A 46 -2.90 0.35 -19.08
CA GLY A 46 -3.06 0.93 -20.43
C GLY A 46 -4.43 1.55 -20.72
N ASN A 47 -5.46 1.24 -19.92
CA ASN A 47 -6.77 1.90 -19.99
C ASN A 47 -7.28 2.19 -18.57
N PRO A 48 -7.33 3.45 -18.13
CA PRO A 48 -7.84 3.84 -16.81
C PRO A 48 -9.29 3.42 -16.54
N ALA A 49 -10.12 3.23 -17.57
CA ALA A 49 -11.49 2.76 -17.41
C ALA A 49 -11.58 1.34 -16.83
N ARG A 50 -10.47 0.58 -16.82
CA ARG A 50 -10.39 -0.72 -16.15
C ARG A 50 -10.39 -0.63 -14.61
N LEU A 51 -10.39 0.57 -14.04
CA LEU A 51 -10.61 0.84 -12.61
C LEU A 51 -12.04 1.34 -12.34
N ALA A 52 -12.97 1.19 -13.30
CA ALA A 52 -14.34 1.66 -13.13
C ALA A 52 -15.03 1.04 -11.90
N ASP A 53 -14.74 -0.23 -11.64
CA ASP A 53 -15.20 -0.98 -10.47
C ASP A 53 -14.72 -0.37 -9.14
N LEU A 54 -13.52 0.21 -9.10
CA LEU A 54 -13.04 0.90 -7.89
C LEU A 54 -13.88 2.12 -7.53
N TYR A 55 -14.61 2.72 -8.47
CA TYR A 55 -15.51 3.83 -8.19
C TYR A 55 -16.87 3.39 -7.61
N GLU A 56 -17.15 2.08 -7.58
CA GLU A 56 -18.33 1.50 -6.93
C GLU A 56 -18.10 1.24 -5.44
N LEU A 57 -16.83 1.22 -5.00
CA LEU A 57 -16.45 0.99 -3.61
C LEU A 57 -16.83 2.19 -2.74
N THR A 58 -17.48 1.90 -1.62
CA THR A 58 -17.68 2.87 -0.55
C THR A 58 -16.44 2.93 0.36
N PHE A 59 -16.33 4.00 1.15
CA PHE A 59 -15.38 4.09 2.24
C PHE A 59 -15.58 2.94 3.24
N GLY A 60 -16.83 2.53 3.47
CA GLY A 60 -17.16 1.35 4.29
C GLY A 60 -16.49 0.08 3.78
N ASP A 61 -16.57 -0.20 2.48
CA ASP A 61 -15.94 -1.39 1.86
C ASP A 61 -14.41 -1.38 2.04
N ILE A 62 -13.80 -0.19 1.93
CA ILE A 62 -12.37 0.00 2.14
C ILE A 62 -11.99 -0.29 3.60
N LEU A 63 -12.79 0.18 4.57
CA LEU A 63 -12.57 -0.08 5.99
C LEU A 63 -12.73 -1.58 6.31
N ASP A 64 -13.75 -2.24 5.78
CA ASP A 64 -13.98 -3.68 5.95
C ASP A 64 -12.79 -4.50 5.44
N TYR A 65 -12.29 -4.15 4.25
CA TYR A 65 -11.10 -4.78 3.68
C TYR A 65 -9.85 -4.52 4.53
N ALA A 66 -9.61 -3.27 4.93
CA ALA A 66 -8.43 -2.90 5.70
C ALA A 66 -8.40 -3.60 7.07
N GLU A 67 -9.54 -3.66 7.76
CA GLU A 67 -9.69 -4.35 9.04
C GLU A 67 -9.43 -5.86 8.89
N ALA A 68 -10.03 -6.49 7.88
CA ALA A 68 -9.80 -7.90 7.58
C ALA A 68 -8.34 -8.20 7.21
N LEU A 69 -7.66 -7.29 6.50
CA LEU A 69 -6.23 -7.39 6.21
C LEU A 69 -5.40 -7.20 7.49
N GLY A 70 -5.74 -6.21 8.31
CA GLY A 70 -5.07 -5.91 9.58
C GLY A 70 -5.01 -7.13 10.51
N GLU A 71 -6.10 -7.89 10.61
CA GLU A 71 -6.15 -9.14 11.39
C GLU A 71 -5.20 -10.24 10.87
N ARG A 72 -4.82 -10.18 9.59
CA ARG A 72 -3.83 -11.09 8.99
C ARG A 72 -2.39 -10.56 9.11
N LEU A 73 -2.20 -9.31 9.52
CA LEU A 73 -0.90 -8.67 9.73
C LEU A 73 -0.42 -8.73 11.18
N ASP A 74 -0.87 -9.74 11.94
CA ASP A 74 -0.37 -10.01 13.28
C ASP A 74 1.05 -10.60 13.24
N PHE A 75 2.03 -9.88 13.77
CA PHE A 75 3.44 -10.27 13.71
C PHE A 75 3.72 -11.61 14.41
N ALA A 76 2.98 -11.95 15.46
CA ALA A 76 3.22 -13.18 16.21
C ALA A 76 2.84 -14.44 15.42
N THR A 77 1.90 -14.32 14.48
CA THR A 77 1.34 -15.46 13.74
C THR A 77 1.63 -15.44 12.24
N ASN A 78 1.98 -14.28 11.66
CA ASN A 78 2.26 -14.16 10.24
C ASN A 78 3.75 -14.40 9.92
N GLN A 79 4.05 -15.58 9.37
CA GLN A 79 5.41 -15.99 8.97
C GLN A 79 6.05 -15.05 7.94
N TYR A 80 5.27 -14.47 7.02
CA TYR A 80 5.80 -13.56 6.00
C TYR A 80 6.27 -12.24 6.61
N LEU A 81 5.57 -11.74 7.63
CA LEU A 81 6.02 -10.54 8.37
C LEU A 81 7.27 -10.83 9.19
N GLN A 82 7.38 -12.01 9.79
CA GLN A 82 8.57 -12.42 10.53
C GLN A 82 9.80 -12.52 9.62
N GLU A 83 9.63 -13.14 8.44
CA GLU A 83 10.67 -13.23 7.42
C GLU A 83 11.08 -11.85 6.90
N ALA A 84 10.11 -11.01 6.53
CA ALA A 84 10.37 -9.66 6.04
C ALA A 84 11.10 -8.78 7.09
N CYS A 85 10.74 -8.94 8.37
CA CYS A 85 11.40 -8.27 9.48
C CYS A 85 12.86 -8.74 9.65
N ALA A 86 13.10 -10.04 9.57
CA ALA A 86 14.45 -10.61 9.64
C ALA A 86 15.34 -10.09 8.50
N LEU A 87 14.82 -10.07 7.26
CA LEU A 87 15.53 -9.51 6.11
C LEU A 87 15.81 -8.01 6.27
N SER A 88 14.86 -7.26 6.82
CA SER A 88 15.00 -5.81 7.04
C SER A 88 16.12 -5.44 8.01
N TYR A 89 16.49 -6.33 8.95
CA TYR A 89 17.64 -6.09 9.83
C TYR A 89 18.97 -5.98 9.08
N HIS A 90 19.06 -6.54 7.88
CA HIS A 90 20.28 -6.53 7.07
C HIS A 90 20.37 -5.31 6.13
N THR A 91 19.24 -4.66 5.82
CA THR A 91 19.19 -3.60 4.79
C THR A 91 18.82 -2.22 5.32
N SER A 92 18.23 -2.16 6.52
CA SER A 92 17.73 -0.92 7.11
C SER A 92 18.80 -0.21 7.95
N PRO A 93 18.92 1.13 7.85
CA PRO A 93 19.92 1.89 8.62
C PRO A 93 19.50 2.19 10.07
N VAL A 94 18.32 1.75 10.51
CA VAL A 94 17.81 1.99 11.88
C VAL A 94 18.00 0.75 12.77
N THR A 95 17.80 0.92 14.08
CA THR A 95 18.02 -0.18 15.04
C THR A 95 17.02 -1.33 14.85
N PRO A 96 17.41 -2.59 15.15
CA PRO A 96 16.51 -3.74 15.06
C PRO A 96 15.22 -3.59 15.88
N THR A 97 15.29 -2.89 17.02
CA THR A 97 14.11 -2.63 17.87
C THR A 97 13.11 -1.70 17.18
N MET A 98 13.58 -0.67 16.48
CA MET A 98 12.70 0.21 15.69
C MET A 98 12.03 -0.56 14.56
N ILE A 99 12.80 -1.37 13.82
CA ILE A 99 12.28 -2.20 12.71
C ILE A 99 11.19 -3.13 13.23
N LYS A 100 11.49 -3.90 14.27
CA LYS A 100 10.52 -4.83 14.88
C LYS A 100 9.27 -4.11 15.37
N GLY A 101 9.43 -2.94 15.98
CA GLY A 101 8.32 -2.09 16.41
C GLY A 101 7.39 -1.69 15.26
N THR A 102 7.94 -1.31 14.10
CA THR A 102 7.16 -1.00 12.89
C THR A 102 6.34 -2.21 12.44
N TYR A 103 6.95 -3.39 12.33
CA TYR A 103 6.24 -4.62 11.93
C TYR A 103 5.14 -5.01 12.92
N MET A 104 5.38 -4.88 14.22
CA MET A 104 4.37 -5.15 15.26
C MET A 104 3.20 -4.15 15.22
N GLY A 105 3.43 -2.93 14.73
CA GLY A 105 2.42 -1.87 14.64
C GLY A 105 1.52 -1.92 13.40
N LEU A 106 1.88 -2.68 12.36
CA LEU A 106 1.20 -2.68 11.05
C LEU A 106 -0.31 -2.96 11.15
N ARG A 107 -0.71 -3.95 11.97
CA ARG A 107 -2.13 -4.28 12.18
C ARG A 107 -2.95 -3.08 12.68
N ASN A 108 -2.36 -2.24 13.53
CA ASN A 108 -3.07 -1.11 14.15
C ASN A 108 -3.29 0.02 13.15
N MET A 109 -2.36 0.21 12.21
CA MET A 109 -2.47 1.22 11.15
C MET A 109 -3.64 0.95 10.20
N LEU A 110 -4.05 -0.31 10.05
CA LEU A 110 -5.18 -0.71 9.20
C LEU A 110 -6.51 -0.85 9.97
N SER A 111 -6.52 -0.55 11.26
CA SER A 111 -7.76 -0.60 12.04
C SER A 111 -8.77 0.43 11.54
N ARG A 112 -10.06 0.07 11.59
CA ARG A 112 -11.15 0.98 11.23
C ARG A 112 -11.05 2.32 11.96
N ALA A 113 -10.77 2.26 13.26
CA ALA A 113 -10.67 3.44 14.11
C ALA A 113 -9.53 4.38 13.65
N ALA A 114 -8.33 3.82 13.41
CA ALA A 114 -7.19 4.62 12.97
C ALA A 114 -7.42 5.27 11.59
N ILE A 115 -7.98 4.53 10.64
CA ILE A 115 -8.26 5.07 9.29
C ILE A 115 -9.37 6.14 9.36
N THR A 116 -10.43 5.89 10.14
CA THR A 116 -11.52 6.86 10.33
C THR A 116 -11.01 8.15 10.95
N GLU A 117 -10.20 8.06 12.00
CA GLU A 117 -9.59 9.22 12.66
C GLU A 117 -8.70 10.02 11.69
N ALA A 118 -7.83 9.33 10.94
CA ALA A 118 -6.93 9.96 9.98
C ALA A 118 -7.71 10.70 8.88
N VAL A 119 -8.81 10.12 8.40
CA VAL A 119 -9.65 10.72 7.35
C VAL A 119 -10.46 11.90 7.87
N GLU A 120 -11.14 11.75 9.02
CA GLU A 120 -11.95 12.83 9.60
C GLU A 120 -11.12 14.03 10.04
N SER A 121 -9.89 13.80 10.53
CA SER A 121 -8.99 14.89 10.94
C SER A 121 -8.36 15.66 9.78
N THR A 122 -8.45 15.15 8.54
CA THR A 122 -7.81 15.75 7.37
C THR A 122 -8.81 16.21 6.33
N VAL A 123 -9.53 15.28 5.72
CA VAL A 123 -10.37 15.51 4.54
C VAL A 123 -11.86 15.44 4.86
N GLY A 124 -12.27 14.55 5.76
CA GLY A 124 -13.66 14.24 6.09
C GLY A 124 -14.27 13.19 5.15
N ILE A 125 -14.90 12.14 5.71
CA ILE A 125 -15.43 10.99 4.95
C ILE A 125 -16.47 11.43 3.93
N LYS A 126 -17.33 12.40 4.28
CA LYS A 126 -18.39 12.91 3.40
C LYS A 126 -17.89 13.43 2.05
N TYR A 127 -16.64 13.91 1.97
CA TYR A 127 -16.06 14.41 0.72
C TYR A 127 -15.45 13.29 -0.13
N LEU A 128 -15.17 12.12 0.45
CA LEU A 128 -14.75 10.93 -0.28
C LEU A 128 -15.95 10.20 -0.91
N GLU A 129 -17.10 10.24 -0.24
CA GLU A 129 -18.33 9.52 -0.61
C GLU A 129 -19.24 10.28 -1.61
N GLY A 130 -18.88 11.50 -2.02
CA GLY A 130 -19.66 12.21 -3.03
C GLY A 130 -19.47 13.72 -3.05
N TRP A 131 -20.39 14.37 -3.76
CA TRP A 131 -20.46 15.83 -3.87
C TRP A 131 -21.20 16.42 -2.67
N VAL A 132 -20.49 17.24 -1.90
CA VAL A 132 -21.01 17.95 -0.73
C VAL A 132 -21.44 19.35 -1.15
N LYS A 133 -22.74 19.61 -1.09
CA LYS A 133 -23.32 20.94 -1.37
C LYS A 133 -22.92 21.96 -0.32
N GLN A 134 -22.59 23.17 -0.75
CA GLN A 134 -22.34 24.31 0.12
C GLN A 134 -22.93 25.57 -0.50
N LYS A 135 -23.25 26.56 0.34
CA LYS A 135 -23.74 27.88 -0.07
C LYS A 135 -22.77 28.94 0.41
N LEU A 136 -22.28 29.78 -0.50
CA LEU A 136 -21.42 30.91 -0.17
C LEU A 136 -22.22 32.05 0.47
N ILE A 137 -21.48 33.01 1.06
CA ILE A 137 -22.06 34.18 1.73
C ILE A 137 -22.89 35.04 0.75
N ASP A 138 -22.53 35.05 -0.53
CA ASP A 138 -23.25 35.75 -1.59
C ASP A 138 -24.50 35.00 -2.12
N GLY A 139 -24.78 33.81 -1.58
CA GLY A 139 -25.92 32.96 -1.96
C GLY A 139 -25.61 31.93 -3.04
N THR A 140 -24.41 31.93 -3.63
CA THR A 140 -23.99 30.98 -4.68
C THR A 140 -23.98 29.54 -4.16
N ASP A 141 -24.56 28.62 -4.94
CA ASP A 141 -24.49 27.18 -4.68
C ASP A 141 -23.23 26.58 -5.31
N LEU A 142 -22.51 25.76 -4.54
CA LEU A 142 -21.34 25.00 -5.00
C LEU A 142 -21.38 23.55 -4.51
N GLU A 143 -20.59 22.70 -5.14
CA GLU A 143 -20.42 21.30 -4.75
C GLU A 143 -18.93 20.96 -4.66
N VAL A 144 -18.52 20.32 -3.57
CA VAL A 144 -17.12 19.92 -3.33
C VAL A 144 -17.03 18.41 -3.17
N ARG A 145 -16.05 17.81 -3.83
CA ARG A 145 -15.74 16.39 -3.71
C ARG A 145 -14.23 16.18 -3.76
N CYS A 146 -13.76 15.16 -3.05
CA CYS A 146 -12.42 14.62 -3.24
C CYS A 146 -12.38 13.67 -4.43
N PHE A 147 -11.42 13.89 -5.30
CA PHE A 147 -11.09 13.00 -6.41
C PHE A 147 -9.69 12.42 -6.19
N GLY A 148 -9.52 11.12 -6.43
CA GLY A 148 -8.22 10.49 -6.35
C GLY A 148 -7.25 11.03 -7.41
N ALA A 149 -5.97 11.15 -7.05
CA ALA A 149 -4.91 11.43 -8.01
C ALA A 149 -4.42 10.11 -8.62
N ARG A 150 -4.27 10.07 -9.96
CA ARG A 150 -3.63 8.94 -10.65
C ARG A 150 -2.13 9.02 -10.43
N THR A 151 -1.62 8.37 -9.40
CA THR A 151 -0.20 8.45 -9.03
C THR A 151 0.50 7.12 -9.28
N LEU A 152 1.73 7.21 -9.78
CA LEU A 152 2.70 6.12 -9.73
C LEU A 152 3.68 6.48 -8.60
N HIS A 153 3.72 5.68 -7.55
CA HIS A 153 4.72 5.84 -6.50
C HIS A 153 5.94 4.97 -6.84
N ILE A 154 7.03 5.61 -7.23
CA ILE A 154 8.32 4.97 -7.43
C ILE A 154 9.15 5.28 -6.19
N VAL A 155 9.40 4.28 -5.35
CA VAL A 155 10.30 4.45 -4.20
C VAL A 155 11.70 4.72 -4.76
N ALA A 156 12.34 5.80 -4.31
CA ALA A 156 13.73 6.07 -4.67
C ALA A 156 14.62 4.98 -4.02
N GLY A 157 15.26 4.17 -4.86
CA GLY A 157 16.19 3.11 -4.50
C GLY A 157 17.34 3.10 -5.49
#